data_AF-A0A1F0PGN6-F1
#
_entry.id   AF-A0A1F0PGN6-F1
#
_cell.length_a   1.000
_cell.length_b   1.000
_cell.length_c   1.000
_cell.angle_alpha   90.00
_cell.angle_beta   90.00
_cell.angle_gamma   90.00
#
_symmetry.space_group_name_H-M   'P 1'
#
loop_
_entity.id
_entity.type
_entity.pdbx_description
1 polymer ?
#
loop_
_entity_poly.entity_id
_entity_poly.type
_entity_poly.pdbx_seq_one_letter_code
_entity_poly.pdbx_strand_id
1 'polypeptide(L)' 'MQEHQNTKGAPFTIEVFHIARNGRIVGRSFHLKCSTCGKEQTKDVESLNSLHLQDALKGLFEESRLHASSHVDTN' A
#
# COMPACT_ATOMS: atom_id res chain seq x y z
N MET A 1 -11.48 3.58 11.41
CA MET A 1 -10.41 2.88 12.13
C MET A 1 -9.28 2.72 11.13
N GLN A 2 -8.12 3.33 11.39
CA GLN A 2 -6.94 3.30 10.52
C GLN A 2 -6.05 2.17 11.04
N GLU A 3 -5.74 1.19 10.21
CA GLU A 3 -4.83 0.10 10.57
C GLU A 3 -3.45 0.41 9.98
N HIS A 4 -2.52 0.91 10.82
CA HIS A 4 -1.12 1.07 10.44
C HIS A 4 -0.36 -0.24 10.73
N GLN A 5 0.00 -0.97 9.68
CA GLN A 5 0.93 -2.10 9.80
C GLN A 5 2.34 -1.63 9.43
N ASN A 6 3.19 -1.45 10.45
CA ASN A 6 4.62 -1.19 10.26
C ASN A 6 5.34 -2.54 10.11
N THR A 7 5.54 -2.99 8.87
CA THR A 7 6.38 -4.15 8.56
C THR A 7 7.85 -3.77 8.74
N LYS A 8 8.43 -4.18 9.88
CA LYS A 8 9.87 -4.05 10.18
C LYS A 8 10.70 -4.49 8.96
N GLY A 9 11.38 -3.53 8.32
CA GLY A 9 12.31 -3.78 7.20
C GLY A 9 11.91 -3.17 5.86
N ALA A 10 10.71 -2.59 5.74
CA ALA A 10 10.30 -1.88 4.54
C ALA A 10 10.58 -0.37 4.64
N PRO A 11 11.20 0.28 3.63
CA PRO A 11 11.38 1.74 3.60
C PRO A 11 10.09 2.48 3.20
N PHE A 12 8.93 1.89 3.51
CA PHE A 12 7.63 2.41 3.17
C PHE A 12 6.63 2.19 4.31
N THR A 13 5.77 3.19 4.50
CA THR A 13 4.61 3.11 5.40
C THR A 13 3.40 2.70 4.56
N ILE A 14 2.60 1.76 5.07
CA ILE A 14 1.34 1.35 4.43
C ILE A 14 0.19 1.81 5.28
N GLU A 15 -0.76 2.48 4.66
CA GLU A 15 -2.04 2.86 5.24
C GLU A 15 -3.16 2.20 4.44
N VAL A 16 -4.12 1.61 5.13
CA VAL A 16 -5.26 0.95 4.49
C VAL A 16 -6.55 1.68 4.87
N PHE A 17 -7.31 2.07 3.86
CA PHE A 17 -8.58 2.77 3.99
C PHE A 17 -9.72 1.94 3.43
N HIS A 18 -10.92 2.10 3.99
CA HIS A 18 -12.13 1.49 3.45
C HIS A 18 -12.71 2.36 2.33
N ILE A 19 -13.02 1.74 1.19
CA ILE A 19 -13.80 2.39 0.13
C ILE A 19 -15.26 2.18 0.45
N ALA A 20 -15.98 3.26 0.73
CA ALA A 20 -17.41 3.24 1.00
C ALA A 20 -18.20 3.85 -0.16
N ARG A 21 -19.23 3.15 -0.64
CA ARG A 21 -20.22 3.64 -1.61
C ARG A 21 -21.61 3.44 -1.03
N ASN A 22 -22.42 4.49 -1.01
CA ASN A 22 -23.78 4.46 -0.44
C ASN A 22 -23.84 3.85 0.97
N GLY A 23 -22.87 4.18 1.81
CA GLY A 23 -22.77 3.68 3.19
C GLY A 23 -22.34 2.22 3.34
N ARG A 24 -21.99 1.52 2.24
CA ARG A 24 -21.48 0.14 2.26
C ARG A 24 -20.01 0.12 1.88
N ILE A 25 -19.22 -0.68 2.59
CA ILE A 25 -17.83 -0.93 2.22
C ILE A 25 -17.84 -1.79 0.97
N VAL A 26 -17.26 -1.28 -0.12
CA VAL A 26 -17.17 -1.98 -1.40
C VAL A 26 -15.75 -2.45 -1.71
N GLY A 27 -14.76 -1.99 -0.94
CA GLY A 27 -13.37 -2.29 -1.20
C GLY A 27 -12.40 -1.68 -0.21
N ARG A 28 -11.11 -1.74 -0.54
CA ARG A 28 -10.02 -1.14 0.22
C ARG A 28 -9.12 -0.30 -0.68
N SER A 29 -8.63 0.80 -0.14
CA SER A 29 -7.59 1.62 -0.74
C SER A 29 -6.31 1.44 0.05
N PHE A 30 -5.23 1.15 -0.65
CA PHE A 30 -3.90 0.95 -0.08
C PHE A 30 -3.04 2.14 -0.45
N HIS A 31 -2.54 2.86 0.55
CA HIS A 31 -1.63 3.97 0.39
C HIS A 31 -0.25 3.53 0.87
N LEU A 32 0.73 3.59 -0.03
CA LEU A 32 2.14 3.41 0.30
C LEU A 32 2.86 4.75 0.22
N LYS A 33 3.63 5.05 1.25
CA LYS A 33 4.49 6.22 1.29
C LYS A 33 5.93 5.80 1.51
N CYS A 34 6.80 6.13 0.57
CA CYS A 34 8.23 5.93 0.72
C CYS A 34 8.77 6.88 1.79
N SER A 35 9.37 6.33 2.84
CA SER A 35 9.93 7.10 3.95
C SER A 35 11.22 7.84 3.57
N THR A 36 11.89 7.40 2.49
CA THR A 36 13.17 7.98 2.04
C THR A 36 12.98 9.25 1.21
N CYS A 37 12.08 9.23 0.22
CA CYS A 37 11.88 10.35 -0.71
C CYS A 37 10.48 10.97 -0.65
N GLY A 38 9.59 10.43 0.19
CA GLY A 38 8.21 10.91 0.32
C GLY A 38 7.29 10.53 -0.84
N LYS A 39 7.73 9.73 -1.82
CA LYS A 39 6.89 9.31 -2.94
C LYS A 39 5.71 8.50 -2.44
N GLU A 40 4.51 8.90 -2.85
CA GLU A 40 3.25 8.26 -2.48
C GLU A 40 2.72 7.43 -3.66
N GLN A 41 2.12 6.29 -3.35
CA GLN A 41 1.55 5.37 -4.31
C GLN A 41 0.25 4.82 -3.76
N THR A 42 -0.83 4.96 -4.52
CA THR A 42 -2.17 4.53 -4.09
C THR A 42 -2.68 3.44 -5.02
N LYS A 43 -3.32 2.43 -4.44
CA LYS A 43 -4.05 1.40 -5.17
C LYS A 43 -5.42 1.19 -4.56
N ASP A 44 -6.45 1.46 -5.37
CA ASP A 44 -7.83 1.17 -5.01
C ASP A 44 -8.23 -0.21 -5.53
N VAL A 45 -8.88 -0.98 -4.67
CA VAL A 45 -9.45 -2.29 -4.98
C VAL A 45 -10.90 -2.29 -4.55
N GLU A 46 -11.81 -2.14 -5.51
CA GLU A 46 -13.26 -2.24 -5.29
C GLU A 46 -13.71 -3.70 -5.18
N SER A 47 -13.08 -4.43 -4.26
CA SER A 47 -13.43 -5.80 -3.94
C SER A 47 -13.14 -6.09 -2.47
N LEU A 48 -14.04 -6.83 -1.83
CA LEU A 48 -13.82 -7.41 -0.51
C LEU A 48 -13.21 -8.80 -0.57
N ASN A 49 -12.96 -9.33 -1.77
CA ASN A 49 -12.37 -10.64 -1.94
C ASN A 49 -10.91 -10.61 -1.45
N SER A 50 -10.59 -11.45 -0.47
CA SER A 50 -9.26 -11.54 0.11
C SER A 50 -8.17 -11.82 -0.93
N LEU A 51 -8.47 -12.60 -1.98
CA LEU A 51 -7.50 -12.89 -3.03
C LEU A 51 -7.13 -11.62 -3.81
N HIS A 52 -8.12 -10.81 -4.20
CA HIS A 52 -7.89 -9.56 -4.92
C HIS A 52 -7.15 -8.53 -4.04
N LEU A 53 -7.46 -8.48 -2.75
CA LEU A 53 -6.78 -7.60 -1.80
C LEU A 53 -5.33 -8.01 -1.57
N GLN A 54 -5.06 -9.31 -1.43
CA GLN A 54 -3.70 -9.84 -1.28
C GLN A 54 -2.87 -9.66 -2.55
N ASP A 55 -3.46 -9.90 -3.72
CA ASP A 55 -2.79 -9.71 -5.02
C ASP A 55 -2.40 -8.23 -5.23
N ALA A 56 -3.33 -7.31 -4.96
CA ALA A 56 -3.05 -5.88 -5.05
C ALA A 56 -1.99 -5.42 -4.05
N LEU A 57 -2.05 -5.91 -2.80
CA LEU A 57 -1.04 -5.62 -1.80
C LEU A 57 0.33 -6.15 -2.24
N LYS A 58 0.40 -7.39 -2.73
CA LYS A 58 1.64 -7.99 -3.22
C LYS A 58 2.25 -7.16 -4.36
N GLY A 59 1.44 -6.78 -5.35
CA GLY A 59 1.89 -5.93 -6.46
C GLY A 59 2.47 -4.59 -5.97
N LEU A 60 1.77 -3.92 -5.06
CA LEU A 60 2.24 -2.67 -4.43
C LEU A 60 3.56 -2.83 -3.66
N PHE A 61 3.71 -3.95 -2.94
CA PHE A 61 4.96 -4.26 -2.23
C PHE A 61 6.11 -4.49 -3.21
N GLU A 62 5.89 -5.20 -4.31
CA GLU A 62 6.93 -5.44 -5.33
C GLU A 62 7.35 -4.15 -6.03
N GLU A 63 6.40 -3.30 -6.42
CA GLU A 63 6.64 -1.96 -6.98
C GLU A 63 7.43 -1.09 -6.00
N SER A 64 7.06 -1.12 -4.71
CA SER A 64 7.73 -0.34 -3.67
C SER A 64 9.12 -0.87 -3.35
N ARG A 65 9.35 -2.18 -3.44
CA ARG A 65 10.68 -2.78 -3.33
C ARG A 65 11.58 -2.37 -4.49
N LEU A 66 11.05 -2.35 -5.72
CA LEU A 66 11.78 -1.84 -6.89
C LEU A 66 12.13 -0.36 -6.72
N HIS A 67 11.17 0.46 -6.26
CA HIS A 67 11.43 1.85 -5.95
C HIS A 67 12.50 2.04 -4.86
N ALA A 68 12.43 1.24 -3.80
CA ALA A 68 13.41 1.25 -2.71
C ALA A 68 14.83 0.92 -3.19
N SER A 69 14.97 -0.02 -4.13
CA SER A 69 16.27 -0.38 -4.68
C SER A 69 16.95 0.77 -5.42
N SER A 70 16.18 1.73 -5.96
CA SER A 70 16.74 2.95 -6.54
C SER A 70 17.33 3.92 -5.50
N HIS A 71 16.96 3.80 -4.23
CA HIS A 71 17.57 4.58 -3.13
C HIS A 71 18.84 3.93 -2.58
N VAL A 72 19.06 2.64 -2.85
CA VAL A 72 20.26 1.90 -2.40
C VAL A 72 21.52 2.32 -3.16
N ASP A 73 21.38 3.00 -4.31
CA ASP A 73 22.51 3.53 -5.09
C ASP A 73 23.09 4.85 -4.53
N THR A 74 22.56 5.37 -3.40
CA THR A 74 23.03 6.63 -2.79
C THR A 74 23.85 6.41 -1.51
N ASN A 75 24.81 5.48 -1.55
CA ASN A 75 25.84 5.36 -0.51
C ASN A 75 27.25 5.36 -1.09
#